data_AF-A0A2W1DUJ1-F1
#
_entry.id   AF-A0A2W1DUJ1-F1
#
_cell.length_a   1.000
_cell.length_b   1.000
_cell.length_c   1.000
_cell.angle_alpha   90.00
_cell.angle_beta   90.00
_cell.angle_gamma   90.00
#
_symmetry.space_group_name_H-M   'P 1'
#
loop_
_entity.id
_entity.type
_entity.pdbx_description
1 polymer ?
#
loop_
_entity_poly.entity_id
_entity_poly.type
_entity_poly.pdbx_seq_one_letter_code
_entity_poly.pdbx_strand_id
1 'polypeptide(L)'
;MITTWRTLEKLQSEGLVSKLGIAEFGVARLTRFLEHTKIKPSVNQINVRDCCVVPKPLILYAKQQQIELLTHNDCTNILPRGTLRQILGSGEDGSGVLAGEGNEGGLKGDVEPQWVVKYTAVVKDRGVVESKGYFAVAELRD
;
A
#
# COMPACT_ATOMS: atom_id res chain seq x y z
N MET A 1 7.33 -5.83 9.65
CA MET A 1 7.01 -6.58 8.41
C MET A 1 6.66 -8.03 8.66
N ILE A 2 7.49 -8.81 9.37
CA ILE A 2 7.17 -10.25 9.54
C ILE A 2 5.89 -10.49 10.33
N THR A 3 5.59 -9.62 11.31
CA THR A 3 4.32 -9.61 12.06
C THR A 3 3.11 -9.40 11.14
N THR A 4 3.19 -8.42 10.24
CA THR A 4 2.19 -8.18 9.19
C THR A 4 2.02 -9.41 8.30
N TRP A 5 3.13 -10.00 7.84
CA TRP A 5 3.09 -11.16 6.97
C TRP A 5 2.40 -12.36 7.63
N ARG A 6 2.72 -12.68 8.88
CA ARG A 6 2.05 -13.77 9.62
C ARG A 6 0.53 -13.58 9.72
N THR A 7 0.07 -12.33 9.80
CA THR A 7 -1.37 -12.03 9.77
C THR A 7 -1.96 -12.35 8.39
N LEU A 8 -1.26 -11.97 7.31
CA LEU A 8 -1.68 -12.30 5.94
C LEU A 8 -1.65 -13.81 5.66
N GLU A 9 -0.67 -14.53 6.19
CA GLU A 9 -0.60 -16.00 6.11
C GLU A 9 -1.82 -16.66 6.76
N LYS A 10 -2.26 -16.14 7.92
CA LYS A 10 -3.49 -16.60 8.57
C LYS A 10 -4.71 -16.38 7.68
N LEU A 11 -4.87 -15.16 7.12
CA LEU A 11 -5.99 -14.85 6.23
C LEU A 11 -6.01 -15.74 4.98
N GLN A 12 -4.84 -16.10 4.44
CA GLN A 12 -4.77 -17.03 3.32
C GLN A 12 -5.14 -18.46 3.75
N SER A 13 -4.68 -18.91 4.93
CA SER A 13 -5.03 -20.24 5.46
C SER A 13 -6.53 -20.39 5.76
N GLU A 14 -7.21 -19.29 6.06
CA GLU A 14 -8.67 -19.23 6.25
C GLU A 14 -9.45 -19.14 4.92
N GLY A 15 -8.76 -19.05 3.77
CA GLY A 15 -9.38 -18.94 2.45
C GLY A 15 -9.93 -17.55 2.12
N LEU A 16 -9.70 -16.55 2.97
CA LEU A 16 -10.13 -15.16 2.75
C LEU A 16 -9.27 -14.43 1.72
N VAL A 17 -8.01 -14.84 1.59
CA VAL A 17 -7.07 -14.30 0.61
C VAL A 17 -6.54 -15.44 -0.25
N SER A 18 -6.56 -15.27 -1.57
CA SER A 18 -6.09 -16.32 -2.49
C SER A 18 -4.59 -16.24 -2.75
N LYS A 19 -4.05 -15.02 -2.93
CA LYS A 19 -2.65 -14.76 -3.26
C LYS A 19 -2.08 -13.68 -2.34
N LEU A 20 -0.86 -13.91 -1.88
CA LEU A 20 -0.08 -12.94 -1.13
C LEU A 20 1.04 -12.37 -2.00
N GLY A 21 1.40 -11.11 -1.76
CA GLY A 21 2.46 -10.43 -2.50
C GLY A 21 3.15 -9.37 -1.66
N ILE A 22 4.31 -8.96 -2.14
CA ILE A 22 5.15 -7.91 -1.55
C ILE A 22 5.45 -6.87 -2.64
N ALA A 23 6.04 -5.75 -2.25
CA ALA A 23 6.48 -4.71 -3.16
C ALA A 23 7.82 -4.12 -2.72
N GLU A 24 8.66 -3.72 -3.68
CA GLU A 24 9.96 -3.08 -3.47
C GLU A 24 11.00 -3.97 -2.75
N PHE A 25 10.99 -5.27 -3.01
CA PHE A 25 12.00 -6.19 -2.46
C PHE A 25 13.09 -6.48 -3.49
N GLY A 26 14.31 -5.98 -3.23
CA GLY A 26 15.52 -6.47 -3.89
C GLY A 26 15.95 -7.86 -3.38
N VAL A 27 16.92 -8.49 -4.06
CA VAL A 27 17.38 -9.87 -3.77
C VAL A 27 17.69 -10.07 -2.29
N ALA A 28 18.55 -9.24 -1.69
CA ALA A 28 18.97 -9.41 -0.30
C ALA A 28 17.81 -9.34 0.70
N ARG A 29 16.85 -8.42 0.48
CA ARG A 29 15.66 -8.28 1.34
C ARG A 29 14.71 -9.46 1.14
N LEU A 30 14.53 -9.90 -0.11
CA LEU A 30 13.72 -11.06 -0.45
C LEU A 30 14.27 -12.35 0.19
N THR A 31 15.56 -12.60 0.07
CA THR A 31 16.21 -13.77 0.69
C THR A 31 15.96 -13.85 2.19
N ARG A 32 16.29 -12.78 2.93
CA ARG A 32 16.06 -12.71 4.38
C ARG A 32 14.59 -12.85 4.75
N PHE A 33 13.70 -12.33 3.91
CA PHE A 33 12.27 -12.41 4.16
C PHE A 33 11.75 -13.84 4.03
N LEU A 34 12.12 -14.54 2.95
CA LEU A 34 11.67 -15.91 2.67
C LEU A 34 12.07 -16.92 3.74
N GLU A 35 13.19 -16.70 4.44
CA GLU A 35 13.62 -17.52 5.58
C GLU A 35 12.58 -17.55 6.72
N HIS A 36 11.70 -16.54 6.79
CA HIS A 36 10.75 -16.37 7.87
C HIS A 36 9.29 -16.59 7.44
N THR A 37 9.02 -16.88 6.17
CA THR A 37 7.65 -17.10 5.66
C THR A 37 7.30 -18.58 5.61
N LYS A 38 6.14 -18.94 6.16
CA LYS A 38 5.52 -20.25 5.94
C LYS A 38 4.87 -20.33 4.56
N ILE A 39 4.24 -19.25 4.14
CA ILE A 39 3.64 -19.10 2.83
C ILE A 39 4.45 -18.07 2.06
N LYS A 40 5.05 -18.50 0.95
CA LYS A 40 5.85 -17.60 0.11
C LYS A 40 4.95 -16.56 -0.58
N PRO A 41 5.40 -15.30 -0.71
CA PRO A 41 4.74 -14.35 -1.62
C PRO A 41 4.73 -14.92 -3.02
N SER A 42 3.60 -14.81 -3.70
CA SER A 42 3.45 -15.19 -5.12
C SER A 42 3.92 -14.11 -6.08
N VAL A 43 3.93 -12.86 -5.62
CA VAL A 43 4.25 -11.67 -6.41
C VAL A 43 5.19 -10.75 -5.64
N ASN A 44 6.14 -10.13 -6.34
CA ASN A 44 6.90 -8.98 -5.87
C ASN A 44 6.76 -7.84 -6.89
N GLN A 45 6.05 -6.78 -6.52
CA GLN A 45 5.85 -5.62 -7.37
C GLN A 45 7.05 -4.67 -7.27
N ILE A 46 7.52 -4.15 -8.40
CA ILE A 46 8.71 -3.29 -8.47
C ILE A 46 8.34 -1.95 -9.11
N ASN A 47 8.67 -0.86 -8.43
CA ASN A 47 8.51 0.48 -8.96
C ASN A 47 9.53 0.72 -10.08
N VAL A 48 9.03 1.07 -11.26
CA VAL A 48 9.86 1.35 -12.46
C VAL A 48 9.85 2.82 -12.84
N ARG A 49 9.35 3.71 -11.97
CA ARG A 49 9.26 5.15 -12.25
C ARG A 49 10.63 5.78 -12.57
N ASP A 50 11.67 5.36 -11.87
CA ASP A 50 13.03 5.91 -12.01
C ASP A 50 13.99 4.98 -12.78
N CYS A 51 13.54 3.78 -13.16
CA CYS A 51 14.34 2.83 -13.95
C CYS A 51 13.43 1.82 -14.66
N CYS A 52 13.49 1.78 -15.99
CA CYS A 52 12.64 0.92 -16.82
C CYS A 52 13.02 -0.57 -16.79
N VAL A 53 14.11 -0.95 -16.12
CA VAL A 53 14.67 -2.30 -16.18
C VAL A 53 14.82 -2.88 -14.78
N VAL A 54 14.07 -3.94 -14.52
CA VAL A 54 14.24 -4.74 -13.31
C VAL A 54 15.63 -5.42 -13.34
N PRO A 55 16.44 -5.33 -12.28
CA PRO A 55 17.79 -5.90 -12.28
C PRO A 55 17.81 -7.41 -12.59
N LYS A 56 18.68 -7.85 -13.52
CA LYS A 56 18.85 -9.27 -13.89
C LYS A 56 19.00 -10.22 -12.69
N PRO A 57 19.78 -9.90 -11.64
CA PRO A 57 19.89 -10.76 -10.47
C PRO A 57 18.54 -10.99 -9.78
N LEU A 58 17.68 -9.97 -9.71
CA LEU A 58 16.35 -10.09 -9.12
C LEU A 58 15.44 -10.97 -9.97
N ILE A 59 15.47 -10.82 -11.30
CA ILE A 59 14.71 -11.66 -12.23
C ILE A 59 15.06 -13.14 -12.05
N LEU A 60 16.36 -13.47 -12.04
CA LEU A 60 16.82 -14.84 -11.88
C LEU A 60 16.42 -15.42 -10.53
N TYR A 61 16.61 -14.65 -9.45
CA TYR A 61 16.28 -15.10 -8.10
C TYR A 61 14.77 -15.28 -7.89
N ALA A 62 13.95 -14.33 -8.35
CA ALA A 62 12.50 -14.43 -8.26
C ALA A 62 11.97 -15.64 -9.05
N LYS A 63 12.50 -15.89 -10.25
CA LYS A 63 12.17 -17.08 -11.04
C LYS A 63 12.52 -18.38 -10.31
N GLN A 64 13.70 -18.44 -9.68
CA GLN A 64 14.11 -19.59 -8.87
C GLN A 64 13.16 -19.83 -7.68
N GLN A 65 12.69 -18.75 -7.05
CA GLN A 65 11.75 -18.82 -5.93
C GLN A 65 10.28 -18.95 -6.35
N GLN A 66 10.00 -19.01 -7.66
CA GLN A 66 8.65 -19.05 -8.25
C GLN A 66 7.79 -17.83 -7.85
N ILE A 67 8.42 -16.66 -7.83
CA ILE A 67 7.80 -15.37 -7.51
C ILE A 67 7.68 -14.55 -8.80
N GLU A 68 6.46 -14.13 -9.13
CA GLU A 68 6.20 -13.27 -10.28
C GLU A 68 6.66 -11.84 -9.98
N LEU A 69 7.34 -11.23 -10.95
CA LEU A 69 7.72 -9.83 -10.87
C LEU A 69 6.72 -9.01 -11.70
N LEU A 70 5.98 -8.14 -11.03
CA LEU A 70 5.10 -7.17 -11.68
C LEU A 70 5.71 -5.78 -11.53
N THR A 71 5.33 -4.86 -12.40
CA THR A 71 5.79 -3.48 -12.35
C THR A 71 4.65 -2.53 -12.02
N HIS A 72 4.97 -1.45 -11.32
CA HIS A 72 4.05 -0.34 -11.11
C HIS A 72 4.79 0.99 -11.20
N ASN A 73 4.02 2.07 -11.31
CA ASN A 73 4.49 3.45 -11.31
C ASN A 73 3.80 4.27 -10.20
N ASP A 74 3.22 3.58 -9.19
CA ASP A 74 2.61 4.24 -8.04
C ASP A 74 3.59 5.24 -7.38
N CYS A 75 3.04 6.34 -6.91
CA CYS A 75 3.81 7.37 -6.21
C CYS A 75 4.24 6.88 -4.81
N THR A 76 5.42 7.33 -4.36
CA THR A 76 5.98 6.94 -3.05
C THR A 76 5.23 7.58 -1.88
N ASN A 77 4.71 8.80 -2.07
CA ASN A 77 3.93 9.52 -1.07
C ASN A 77 2.54 9.82 -1.61
N ILE A 78 1.62 8.89 -1.37
CA ILE A 78 0.26 8.94 -1.92
C ILE A 78 -0.65 9.95 -1.21
N LEU A 79 -0.35 10.29 0.04
CA LEU A 79 -1.15 11.23 0.84
C LEU A 79 -0.23 12.17 1.61
N PRO A 80 0.35 13.19 0.95
CA PRO A 80 1.19 14.17 1.62
C PRO A 80 0.46 14.91 2.73
N ARG A 81 1.17 15.30 3.81
CA ARG A 81 0.59 16.00 4.97
C ARG A 81 -0.21 17.25 4.58
N GLY A 82 0.34 18.08 3.69
CA GLY A 82 -0.33 19.29 3.23
C GLY A 82 -1.64 18.99 2.51
N THR A 83 -1.63 18.00 1.62
CA THR A 83 -2.83 17.54 0.91
C THR A 83 -3.86 16.99 1.89
N LEU A 84 -3.45 16.19 2.88
CA LEU A 84 -4.35 15.68 3.91
C LEU A 84 -4.97 16.82 4.74
N ARG A 85 -4.18 17.81 5.14
CA ARG A 85 -4.67 18.98 5.87
C ARG A 85 -5.67 19.78 5.04
N GLN A 86 -5.41 19.96 3.75
CA GLN A 86 -6.32 20.65 2.84
C GLN A 86 -7.66 19.92 2.73
N ILE A 87 -7.63 18.60 2.49
CA ILE A 87 -8.86 17.78 2.35
C ILE A 87 -9.68 17.75 3.65
N LEU A 88 -9.03 17.82 4.82
CA LEU A 88 -9.70 17.82 6.11
C LEU A 88 -10.03 19.23 6.64
N GLY A 89 -9.51 20.29 6.03
CA GLY A 89 -9.68 21.68 6.46
C GLY A 89 -11.05 22.28 6.17
N SER A 90 -11.23 23.57 6.48
CA SER A 90 -12.47 24.33 6.27
C SER A 90 -12.53 25.14 4.96
N GLY A 91 -11.55 24.95 4.05
CA GLY A 91 -11.54 25.60 2.74
C GLY A 91 -12.62 25.07 1.79
N GLU A 92 -12.71 25.67 0.60
CA GLU A 92 -13.73 25.34 -0.43
C GLU A 92 -13.79 23.84 -0.79
N ASP A 93 -12.63 23.18 -0.86
CA ASP A 93 -12.50 21.74 -1.14
C ASP A 93 -12.35 20.87 0.13
N GLY A 94 -12.51 21.48 1.31
CA GLY A 94 -12.29 20.86 2.60
C GLY A 94 -13.54 20.20 3.18
N SER A 95 -13.36 19.09 3.89
CA SER A 95 -14.46 18.37 4.55
C SER A 95 -14.88 18.95 5.90
N GLY A 96 -14.21 20.00 6.39
CA GLY A 96 -14.56 20.67 7.64
C GLY A 96 -14.32 19.83 8.90
N VAL A 97 -13.40 18.86 8.84
CA VAL A 97 -13.08 17.98 9.98
C VAL A 97 -12.15 18.68 10.97
N LEU A 98 -11.17 19.43 10.45
CA LEU A 98 -10.22 20.18 11.26
C LEU A 98 -10.77 21.54 11.65
N ALA A 99 -10.32 22.01 12.82
CA ALA A 99 -10.56 23.36 13.25
C ALA A 99 -9.89 24.34 12.28
N GLY A 100 -10.61 25.41 11.94
CA GLY A 100 -10.14 26.44 11.02
C GLY A 100 -11.05 27.67 11.05
N GLU A 101 -10.78 28.65 10.19
CA GLU A 101 -11.65 29.81 10.03
C GLU A 101 -13.06 29.34 9.66
N GLY A 102 -14.05 29.77 10.43
CA GLY A 102 -15.45 29.35 10.27
C GLY A 102 -15.84 28.01 10.91
N ASN A 103 -14.89 27.26 11.51
CA ASN A 103 -15.15 25.99 12.18
C ASN A 103 -14.32 25.82 13.47
N GLU A 104 -14.68 26.55 14.53
CA GLU A 104 -13.96 26.49 15.81
C GLU A 104 -14.18 25.17 16.59
N GLY A 105 -15.22 24.42 16.24
CA GLY A 105 -15.56 23.13 16.86
C GLY A 105 -14.86 21.91 16.27
N GLY A 106 -14.04 22.10 15.22
CA GLY A 106 -13.30 21.01 14.58
C GLY A 106 -12.15 20.46 15.43
N LEU A 107 -11.53 19.39 14.92
CA LEU A 107 -10.36 18.78 15.55
C LEU A 107 -9.15 19.71 15.49
N LYS A 108 -8.52 19.95 16.64
CA LYS A 108 -7.35 20.84 16.78
C LYS A 108 -6.05 20.02 16.76
N GLY A 109 -5.02 20.58 16.14
CA GLY A 109 -3.70 19.95 16.03
C GLY A 109 -3.28 19.68 14.60
N ASP A 110 -2.15 18.98 14.46
CA ASP A 110 -1.55 18.60 13.20
C ASP A 110 -1.91 17.16 12.83
N VAL A 111 -2.44 16.98 11.63
CA VAL A 111 -2.77 15.66 11.10
C VAL A 111 -1.59 15.04 10.36
N GLU A 112 -1.23 13.83 10.75
CA GLU A 112 -0.14 13.05 10.18
C GLU A 112 -0.65 11.73 9.59
N PRO A 113 -0.57 11.52 8.25
CA PRO A 113 -0.90 10.26 7.63
C PRO A 113 0.02 9.14 8.14
N GLN A 114 -0.56 8.01 8.54
CA GLN A 114 0.17 6.83 9.01
C GLN A 114 0.35 5.80 7.90
N TRP A 115 -0.74 5.48 7.20
CA TRP A 115 -0.73 4.54 6.09
C TRP A 115 -1.91 4.78 5.17
N VAL A 116 -1.76 4.32 3.93
CA VAL A 116 -2.80 4.34 2.90
C VAL A 116 -2.78 3.00 2.17
N VAL A 117 -3.97 2.44 1.97
CA VAL A 117 -4.18 1.20 1.22
C VAL A 117 -5.12 1.51 0.05
N LYS A 118 -4.65 1.26 -1.17
CA LYS A 118 -5.48 1.27 -2.38
C LYS A 118 -6.21 -0.06 -2.49
N TYR A 119 -7.52 -0.04 -2.74
CA TYR A 119 -8.27 -1.23 -3.08
C TYR A 119 -8.92 -1.09 -4.45
N THR A 120 -9.07 -2.22 -5.13
CA THR A 120 -9.81 -2.34 -6.39
C THR A 120 -10.63 -3.62 -6.34
N ALA A 121 -11.93 -3.50 -6.54
CA ALA A 121 -12.86 -4.60 -6.73
C ALA A 121 -13.12 -4.79 -8.23
N VAL A 122 -12.92 -6.01 -8.74
CA VAL A 122 -13.03 -6.35 -10.16
C VAL A 122 -13.91 -7.59 -10.33
N VAL A 123 -14.85 -7.52 -11.26
CA VAL A 123 -15.60 -8.69 -11.74
C VAL A 123 -14.70 -9.47 -12.69
N LYS A 124 -14.03 -10.50 -12.16
CA LYS A 124 -12.94 -11.23 -12.82
C LYS A 124 -13.26 -11.67 -14.25
N ASP A 125 -14.45 -12.24 -14.48
CA ASP A 125 -14.82 -12.82 -15.78
C ASP A 125 -15.29 -11.80 -16.82
N ARG A 126 -15.39 -10.52 -16.43
CA ARG A 126 -15.83 -9.43 -17.31
C ARG A 126 -14.79 -8.35 -17.49
N GLY A 127 -13.69 -8.39 -16.73
CA GLY A 127 -12.67 -7.34 -16.72
C GLY A 127 -13.20 -5.98 -16.26
N VAL A 128 -14.35 -5.93 -15.58
CA VAL A 128 -15.00 -4.68 -15.15
C VAL A 128 -14.54 -4.33 -13.73
N VAL A 129 -14.03 -3.11 -13.55
CA VAL A 129 -13.76 -2.55 -12.23
C VAL A 129 -15.10 -2.11 -11.63
N GLU A 130 -15.53 -2.79 -10.56
CA GLU A 130 -16.76 -2.50 -9.84
C GLU A 130 -16.58 -1.31 -8.89
N SER A 131 -15.46 -1.30 -8.17
CA SER A 131 -15.13 -0.24 -7.23
C SER A 131 -13.62 -0.07 -7.12
N LYS A 132 -13.17 1.14 -6.81
CA LYS A 132 -11.79 1.44 -6.48
C LYS A 132 -11.77 2.59 -5.48
N GLY A 133 -10.79 2.58 -4.58
CA GLY A 133 -10.66 3.64 -3.61
C GLY A 133 -9.46 3.45 -2.70
N TYR A 134 -9.48 4.21 -1.61
CA TYR A 134 -8.41 4.23 -0.63
C TYR A 134 -8.99 4.11 0.77
N PHE A 135 -8.31 3.34 1.61
CA PHE A 135 -8.41 3.44 3.06
C PHE A 135 -7.17 4.18 3.55
N ALA A 136 -7.35 5.16 4.40
CA ALA A 136 -6.25 5.90 5.00
C ALA A 136 -6.46 6.00 6.49
N VAL A 137 -5.37 5.95 7.24
CA VAL A 137 -5.36 6.29 8.66
C VAL A 137 -4.39 7.43 8.87
N ALA A 138 -4.79 8.36 9.71
CA ALA A 138 -3.98 9.47 10.15
C ALA A 138 -4.14 9.66 11.66
N GLU A 139 -3.11 10.21 12.27
CA GLU A 139 -3.10 10.60 13.68
C GLU A 139 -3.23 12.11 13.79
N LEU A 140 -3.98 12.56 14.79
CA LEU A 140 -4.00 13.96 15.20
C LEU A 140 -2.99 14.11 16.34
N ARG A 141 -2.03 15.02 16.16
CA ARG A 141 -1.04 15.39 17.17
C ARG A 141 -1.32 16.80 17.66
N ASP A 142 -1.19 17.02 18.95
CA ASP A 142 -1.35 18.33 19.57
C ASP A 142 -0.31 19.35 19.07
#